data_AF-A0A6L3F426-F1
#
_entry.id   AF-A0A6L3F426-F1
#
_cell.length_a   1.000
_cell.length_b   1.000
_cell.length_c   1.000
_cell.angle_alpha   90.00
_cell.angle_beta   90.00
_cell.angle_gamma   90.00
#
_symmetry.space_group_name_H-M   'P 1'
#
loop_
_entity.id
_entity.type
_entity.pdbx_description
1 polymer ?
#
loop_
_entity_poly.entity_id
_entity_poly.type
_entity_poly.pdbx_seq_one_letter_code
_entity_poly.pdbx_strand_id
1 'polypeptide(L)'
;MKFPWANVALLVFLVVLLVTGYFGFTNGRVAGEWLLWLHGIAAYGLMVLLFWKASIVLDAYRRKKTWTRARVVFAIMAGLLLLTLV
;
A
#
# COMPACT_ATOMS: atom_id res chain seq x y z
N MET A 1 5.22 -11.63 14.78
CA MET A 1 4.50 -11.05 13.62
C MET A 1 3.61 -12.15 13.06
N LYS A 2 2.29 -12.09 13.27
CA LYS A 2 1.42 -13.28 13.17
C LYS A 2 1.18 -13.82 11.75
N PHE A 3 1.48 -13.06 10.69
CA PHE A 3 1.23 -13.49 9.30
C PHE A 3 2.33 -12.99 8.35
N PRO A 4 3.45 -13.72 8.18
CA PRO A 4 4.54 -13.33 7.29
C PRO A 4 4.11 -13.26 5.81
N TRP A 5 3.13 -14.09 5.42
CA TRP A 5 2.58 -14.14 4.07
C TRP A 5 1.93 -12.81 3.63
N ALA A 6 1.39 -12.02 4.56
CA ALA A 6 0.76 -10.74 4.23
C ALA A 6 1.77 -9.68 3.78
N ASN A 7 3.00 -9.72 4.30
CA ASN A 7 4.07 -8.83 3.83
C ASN A 7 4.58 -9.25 2.45
N VAL A 8 4.67 -10.55 2.19
CA VAL A 8 5.03 -11.09 0.87
C VAL A 8 3.95 -10.74 -0.16
N ALA A 9 2.67 -10.89 0.19
CA ALA A 9 1.57 -10.48 -0.67
C ALA A 9 1.64 -8.98 -1.00
N LEU A 10 1.85 -8.11 0.00
CA LEU A 10 2.05 -6.67 -0.22
C LEU A 10 3.23 -6.38 -1.16
N LEU A 11 4.36 -7.06 -0.95
CA LEU A 11 5.54 -6.90 -1.80
C LEU A 11 5.23 -7.29 -3.25
N VAL A 12 4.54 -8.42 -3.45
CA VAL A 12 4.13 -8.88 -4.78
C VAL A 12 3.19 -7.88 -5.44
N PHE A 13 2.16 -7.39 -4.75
CA PHE A 13 1.27 -6.37 -5.30
C PHE A 13 2.02 -5.08 -5.66
N LEU A 14 2.93 -4.60 -4.81
CA LEU A 14 3.75 -3.43 -5.08
C LEU A 14 4.64 -3.61 -6.32
N VAL A 15 5.29 -4.77 -6.45
CA VAL A 15 6.13 -5.07 -7.62
C VAL A 15 5.29 -5.13 -8.89
N VAL A 16 4.11 -5.77 -8.84
CA VAL A 16 3.19 -5.83 -9.99
C VAL A 16 2.74 -4.43 -10.40
N LEU A 17 2.36 -3.57 -9.45
CA LEU A 17 2.00 -2.16 -9.71
C LEU A 17 3.15 -1.36 -10.31
N LEU A 18 4.37 -1.52 -9.78
CA LEU A 18 5.56 -0.83 -10.28
C LEU A 18 5.84 -1.21 -11.75
N VAL A 19 5.84 -2.52 -12.03
CA VAL A 19 6.14 -3.05 -13.37
C VAL A 19 5.05 -2.64 -14.37
N THR A 20 3.78 -2.83 -14.01
CA THR A 20 2.66 -2.46 -14.90
C THR A 20 2.53 -0.96 -15.09
N GLY A 21 2.83 -0.16 -14.07
CA GLY A 21 2.88 1.31 -14.16
C GLY A 21 4.02 1.79 -15.05
N TYR A 22 5.22 1.21 -14.92
CA TYR A 22 6.36 1.51 -15.77
C TYR A 22 6.08 1.19 -17.24
N PHE A 23 5.56 -0.01 -17.52
CA PHE A 23 5.19 -0.39 -18.89
C PHE A 23 4.04 0.45 -19.46
N GLY A 24 3.07 0.86 -18.63
CA GLY A 24 2.01 1.79 -19.03
C GLY A 24 2.55 3.18 -19.39
N PHE A 25 3.60 3.64 -18.69
CA PHE A 25 4.28 4.90 -18.97
C PHE A 25 5.12 4.84 -20.25
N THR A 26 5.83 3.73 -20.52
CA THR A 26 6.75 3.65 -21.66
C THR A 26 6.10 3.25 -22.98
N ASN A 27 5.01 2.46 -22.98
CA ASN A 27 4.48 1.87 -24.22
C ASN A 27 3.35 2.67 -24.91
N GLY A 28 2.81 3.72 -24.28
CA GLY A 28 1.73 4.51 -24.87
C GLY A 28 0.44 3.72 -25.15
N ARG A 29 -0.63 4.44 -25.49
CA ARG A 29 -2.05 4.03 -25.40
C ARG A 29 -2.48 2.80 -26.21
N VAL A 30 -1.70 2.35 -27.19
CA VAL A 30 -2.19 1.47 -28.28
C VAL A 30 -1.94 -0.03 -28.03
N ALA A 31 -1.01 -0.41 -27.15
CA ALA A 31 -0.72 -1.82 -26.80
C ALA A 31 -1.08 -2.20 -25.35
N GLY A 32 -1.58 -1.25 -24.56
CA GLY A 32 -1.57 -1.33 -23.08
C GLY A 32 -2.93 -1.46 -22.38
N GLU A 33 -4.06 -1.59 -23.08
CA GLU A 33 -5.38 -1.63 -22.42
C GLU A 33 -5.51 -2.79 -21.41
N TRP A 34 -5.07 -3.99 -21.79
CA TRP A 34 -5.06 -5.15 -20.89
C TRP A 34 -4.09 -4.94 -19.71
N LEU A 35 -2.99 -4.23 -19.94
CA LEU A 35 -1.97 -3.93 -18.94
C LEU A 35 -2.48 -2.90 -17.93
N LEU A 36 -3.24 -1.90 -18.39
CA LEU A 36 -3.93 -0.92 -17.55
C LEU A 36 -5.05 -1.57 -16.73
N TRP A 37 -5.78 -2.52 -17.29
CA TRP A 37 -6.75 -3.32 -16.54
C TRP A 37 -6.08 -4.15 -15.45
N LEU A 38 -4.96 -4.82 -15.77
CA LEU A 38 -4.20 -5.60 -14.81
C LEU A 38 -3.61 -4.72 -13.70
N HIS A 39 -3.12 -3.53 -14.05
CA HIS A 39 -2.67 -2.52 -13.10
C HIS A 39 -3.81 -2.06 -12.18
N GLY A 40 -5.00 -1.80 -12.73
CA GLY A 40 -6.19 -1.43 -11.96
C GLY A 40 -6.61 -2.52 -10.98
N ILE A 41 -6.66 -3.78 -11.41
CA ILE A 41 -6.98 -4.92 -10.54
C ILE A 41 -5.94 -5.06 -9.41
N ALA A 42 -4.66 -4.91 -9.74
CA ALA A 42 -3.58 -4.91 -8.75
C ALA A 42 -3.70 -3.75 -7.75
N ALA A 43 -4.09 -2.55 -8.22
CA ALA A 43 -4.34 -1.38 -7.38
C ALA A 43 -5.49 -1.62 -6.39
N TYR A 44 -6.63 -2.14 -6.85
CA TYR A 44 -7.75 -2.48 -5.98
C TYR A 44 -7.39 -3.58 -4.98
N GLY A 45 -6.66 -4.62 -5.41
CA GLY A 45 -6.15 -5.66 -4.52
C GLY A 45 -5.22 -5.12 -3.43
N LEU A 46 -4.31 -4.20 -3.81
CA LEU A 46 -3.44 -3.52 -2.86
C LEU A 46 -4.26 -2.67 -1.88
N MET A 47 -5.26 -1.95 -2.36
CA MET A 47 -6.11 -1.08 -1.55
C MET A 47 -6.89 -1.89 -0.48
N VAL A 48 -7.45 -3.04 -0.85
CA VAL A 48 -8.14 -3.95 0.09
C VAL A 48 -7.16 -4.50 1.13
N LEU A 49 -5.97 -4.95 0.71
CA LEU A 49 -4.95 -5.46 1.64
C LEU A 49 -4.43 -4.39 2.59
N LEU A 50 -4.22 -3.17 2.10
CA LEU A 50 -3.84 -2.03 2.93
C LEU A 50 -4.96 -1.68 3.92
N PHE A 51 -6.22 -1.69 3.50
CA PHE A 51 -7.35 -1.45 4.39
C PHE A 51 -7.46 -2.52 5.48
N TRP A 52 -7.25 -3.79 5.13
CA TRP A 52 -7.23 -4.87 6.10
C TRP A 52 -6.05 -4.76 7.07
N LYS A 53 -4.87 -4.39 6.59
CA LYS A 53 -3.71 -4.16 7.48
C LYS A 53 -3.93 -2.93 8.36
N ALA A 54 -4.54 -1.88 7.82
CA ALA A 54 -4.92 -0.68 8.54
C ALA A 54 -5.95 -1.00 9.62
N SER A 55 -6.96 -1.84 9.36
CA SER A 55 -7.94 -2.24 10.36
C SER A 55 -7.32 -3.04 11.50
N ILE A 56 -6.40 -3.96 11.20
CA ILE A 56 -5.64 -4.70 12.22
C ILE A 56 -4.77 -3.74 13.05
N VAL A 57 -4.11 -2.77 12.40
CA VAL A 57 -3.30 -1.76 13.08
C VAL A 57 -4.18 -0.85 13.93
N LEU A 58 -5.33 -0.39 13.42
CA LEU A 58 -6.31 0.44 14.12
C LEU A 58 -6.93 -0.30 15.30
N ASP A 59 -7.22 -1.59 15.17
CA ASP A 59 -7.72 -2.42 16.27
C ASP A 59 -6.65 -2.64 17.34
N ALA A 60 -5.41 -2.94 16.94
CA ALA A 60 -4.28 -3.06 17.86
C ALA A 60 -3.96 -1.71 18.54
N TYR A 61 -4.20 -0.61 17.83
CA TYR A 61 -4.02 0.75 18.31
C TYR A 61 -5.15 1.17 19.26
N ARG A 62 -6.41 0.88 18.93
CA ARG A 62 -7.59 1.09 19.80
C ARG A 62 -7.52 0.27 21.08
N ARG A 63 -6.93 -0.93 21.04
CA ARG A 63 -6.76 -1.79 22.22
C ARG A 63 -5.62 -1.37 23.16
N LYS A 64 -4.75 -0.42 22.78
CA LYS A 64 -3.67 0.06 23.65
C LYS A 64 -3.95 1.47 24.17
N LYS A 65 -4.31 1.54 25.46
CA LYS A 65 -4.69 2.77 26.21
C LYS A 65 -3.55 3.79 26.38
N THR A 66 -2.29 3.44 26.12
CA THR A 66 -1.15 4.33 26.31
C THR A 66 -0.38 4.57 25.01
N TRP A 67 -0.52 5.79 24.49
CA TRP A 67 0.32 6.31 23.41
C TRP A 67 1.70 6.65 23.95
N THR A 68 2.71 5.88 23.58
CA THR A 68 4.11 6.25 23.79
C THR A 68 4.53 7.34 22.82
N ARG A 69 5.28 8.34 23.29
CA ARG A 69 5.74 9.51 22.51
C ARG A 69 6.37 9.15 21.14
N ALA A 70 7.08 8.02 21.06
CA ALA A 70 7.67 7.52 19.82
C ALA A 70 6.63 7.28 18.70
N ARG A 71 5.40 6.86 19.04
CA ARG A 71 4.34 6.61 18.04
C ARG A 71 3.74 7.90 17.48
N VAL A 72 3.71 8.98 18.26
CA VAL A 72 3.31 10.31 17.76
C VAL A 72 4.29 10.77 16.69
N VAL A 73 5.59 10.62 16.96
CA VAL A 73 6.65 11.01 16.01
C VAL A 73 6.57 10.18 14.74
N PHE A 74 6.38 8.87 14.84
CA PHE A 74 6.18 8.01 13.66
C PHE A 74 4.91 8.36 12.86
N ALA A 75 3.81 8.71 13.53
CA ALA A 75 2.59 9.15 12.86
C ALA A 75 2.77 10.50 12.14
N ILE A 76 3.50 11.44 12.76
CA ILE A 76 3.85 12.73 12.15
C ILE A 76 4.75 12.52 10.93
N MET A 77 5.78 11.68 11.03
CA MET A 77 6.66 11.37 9.90
C MET A 77 5.90 10.67 8.75
N ALA A 78 4.96 9.77 9.07
CA ALA A 78 4.11 9.14 8.06
C ALA A 78 3.17 10.15 7.38
N GLY A 79 2.60 11.10 8.15
CA GLY A 79 1.80 12.19 7.61
C GLY A 79 2.61 13.12 6.70
N LEU A 80 3.82 13.47 7.10
CA LEU A 80 4.75 14.27 6.29
C LEU A 80 5.10 13.57 4.98
N LEU A 81 5.37 12.26 5.02
CA LEU A 81 5.70 11.47 3.84
C LEU A 81 4.53 11.43 2.83
N LEU A 82 3.30 11.27 3.32
CA LEU A 82 2.11 11.35 2.47
C LEU A 82 1.93 12.74 1.86
N LEU A 83 2.23 13.80 2.61
CA LEU A 83 2.13 15.18 2.14
C LEU A 83 3.15 15.50 1.04
N THR A 84 4.34 14.90 1.09
CA THR A 84 5.37 15.04 0.06
C THR A 84 5.16 14.16 -1.18
N LEU A 85 4.27 13.17 -1.10
CA LEU A 85 3.97 12.24 -2.19
C LEU A 85 2.81 12.70 -3.10
N VAL A 86 2.10 13.78 -2.70
CA VAL A 86 1.09 14.51 -3.49
C VAL A 86 1.74 15.69 -4.17
#